data_AF-A0A2H6JLX8-F1
#
_entry.id   AF-A0A2H6JLX8-F1
#
_cell.length_a   1.000
_cell.length_b   1.000
_cell.length_c   1.000
_cell.angle_alpha   90.00
_cell.angle_beta   90.00
_cell.angle_gamma   90.00
#
_symmetry.space_group_name_H-M   'P 1'
#
loop_
_entity.id
_entity.type
_entity.pdbx_description
1 polymer ?
#
loop_
_entity_poly.entity_id
_entity_poly.type
_entity_poly.pdbx_seq_one_letter_code
_entity_poly.pdbx_strand_id
1 'polypeptide(L)'
;MDRNSMNQLIKEEFQRIPHDSHSSQQNELRNFYKMRRQRCLSSDPNQSPAESFAKAVEDVRKRYPEFEPNVTDPAYFGWSR
;
A
#
# COMPACT_ATOMS: atom_id res chain seq x y z
N MET A 1 -13.02 -11.32 0.90
CA MET A 1 -12.38 -11.93 -0.28
C MET A 1 -11.49 -13.07 0.20
N ASP A 2 -11.30 -14.16 -0.56
CA ASP A 2 -10.40 -15.25 -0.16
C ASP A 2 -8.92 -14.83 -0.28
N ARG A 3 -8.02 -15.57 0.38
CA ARG A 3 -6.60 -15.21 0.47
C ARG A 3 -5.88 -15.22 -0.87
N ASN A 4 -6.24 -16.09 -1.80
CA ASN A 4 -5.59 -16.16 -3.11
C ASN A 4 -6.00 -14.97 -3.97
N SER A 5 -7.29 -14.64 -3.99
CA SER A 5 -7.81 -13.46 -4.69
C SER A 5 -7.20 -12.16 -4.15
N MET A 6 -7.10 -12.02 -2.82
CA MET A 6 -6.44 -10.85 -2.20
C MET A 6 -4.97 -10.73 -2.60
N ASN A 7 -4.23 -11.84 -2.58
CA ASN A 7 -2.81 -11.84 -2.96
C ASN A 7 -2.61 -11.49 -4.44
N GLN A 8 -3.50 -11.96 -5.31
CA GLN A 8 -3.45 -11.68 -6.74
C GLN A 8 -3.68 -10.18 -7.00
N LEU A 9 -4.72 -9.61 -6.40
CA LEU A 9 -5.02 -8.18 -6.52
C LEU A 9 -3.87 -7.32 -5.97
N ILE A 10 -3.29 -7.67 -4.83
CA ILE A 10 -2.13 -6.94 -4.27
C ILE A 10 -0.90 -7.04 -5.19
N LYS A 11 -0.69 -8.20 -5.85
CA LYS A 11 0.40 -8.37 -6.82
C LYS A 11 0.24 -7.45 -8.04
N GLU A 12 -1.00 -7.23 -8.48
CA GLU A 12 -1.33 -6.29 -9.57
C GLU A 12 -1.17 -4.83 -9.12
N GLU A 13 -1.60 -4.49 -7.90
CA GLU A 13 -1.36 -3.18 -7.28
C GLU A 13 0.14 -2.89 -7.13
N PHE A 14 0.97 -3.89 -6.83
CA PHE A 14 2.43 -3.76 -6.76
C PHE A 14 3.14 -3.45 -8.08
N GLN A 15 2.44 -3.51 -9.22
CA GLN A 15 2.97 -2.95 -10.48
C GLN A 15 2.98 -1.41 -10.44
N ARG A 16 2.10 -0.80 -9.64
CA ARG A 16 1.96 0.66 -9.48
C ARG A 16 2.72 1.21 -8.27
N ILE A 17 3.00 0.35 -7.29
CA ILE A 17 3.85 0.67 -6.13
C ILE A 17 5.22 0.05 -6.38
N PRO A 18 6.13 0.67 -7.17
CA PRO A 18 7.37 0.05 -7.61
C PRO A 18 8.24 -0.44 -6.45
N HIS A 19 8.93 -1.56 -6.68
CA HIS A 19 10.05 -1.98 -5.84
C HIS A 19 11.24 -1.07 -6.17
N ASP A 20 11.99 -0.67 -5.14
CA ASP A 20 13.19 0.14 -5.32
C ASP A 20 14.39 -0.63 -4.76
N SER A 21 15.38 -0.93 -5.62
CA SER A 21 16.60 -1.63 -5.20
C SER A 21 17.50 -0.77 -4.30
N HIS A 22 17.30 0.54 -4.28
CA HIS A 22 18.10 1.51 -3.54
C HIS A 22 17.37 2.12 -2.34
N SER A 23 16.03 2.07 -2.29
CA SER A 23 15.24 2.55 -1.15
C SER A 23 14.67 1.41 -0.31
N SER A 24 15.24 1.23 0.89
CA SER A 24 14.65 0.35 1.91
C SER A 24 13.27 0.84 2.36
N GLN A 25 13.03 2.16 2.37
CA GLN A 25 11.76 2.76 2.81
C GLN A 25 10.62 2.43 1.85
N GLN A 26 10.86 2.46 0.53
CA GLN A 26 9.86 2.06 -0.47
C GLN A 26 9.50 0.57 -0.36
N ASN A 27 10.48 -0.28 -0.03
CA ASN A 27 10.21 -1.70 0.20
C ASN A 27 9.47 -1.94 1.53
N GLU A 28 9.77 -1.15 2.57
CA GLU A 28 8.97 -1.13 3.80
C GLU A 28 7.51 -0.70 3.53
N LEU A 29 7.30 0.32 2.69
CA LEU A 29 5.96 0.73 2.25
C LEU A 29 5.20 -0.44 1.62
N ARG A 30 5.83 -1.18 0.69
CA ARG A 30 5.20 -2.35 0.05
C ARG A 30 4.80 -3.42 1.08
N ASN A 31 5.63 -3.65 2.11
CA ASN A 31 5.34 -4.60 3.17
C ASN A 31 4.17 -4.17 4.05
N PHE A 32 4.17 -2.91 4.51
CA PHE A 32 3.05 -2.35 5.29
C PHE A 32 1.77 -2.32 4.47
N TYR A 33 1.86 -1.90 3.21
CA TYR A 33 0.73 -1.88 2.27
C TYR A 33 0.09 -3.26 2.15
N LYS A 34 0.86 -4.31 1.89
CA LYS A 34 0.33 -5.67 1.79
C LYS A 34 -0.44 -6.10 3.04
N MET A 35 0.13 -5.88 4.24
CA MET A 35 -0.56 -6.23 5.49
C MET A 35 -1.87 -5.44 5.66
N ARG A 36 -1.83 -4.12 5.45
CA ARG A 36 -3.00 -3.24 5.59
C ARG A 36 -4.08 -3.61 4.56
N ARG A 37 -3.69 -3.82 3.31
CA ARG A 37 -4.57 -4.13 2.19
C ARG A 37 -5.25 -5.49 2.36
N GLN A 38 -4.52 -6.51 2.80
CA GLN A 38 -5.12 -7.82 3.13
C GLN A 38 -6.16 -7.68 4.25
N ARG A 39 -5.87 -6.90 5.30
CA ARG A 39 -6.84 -6.67 6.38
C ARG A 39 -8.09 -5.95 5.86
N CYS A 40 -7.93 -4.88 5.08
CA CYS A 40 -9.06 -4.16 4.49
C CYS A 40 -9.91 -5.07 3.60
N LEU A 41 -9.32 -5.81 2.66
CA LEU A 41 -10.04 -6.70 1.74
C LEU A 41 -10.69 -7.91 2.41
N SER A 42 -10.19 -8.29 3.60
CA SER A 42 -10.83 -9.32 4.42
C SER A 42 -12.14 -8.84 5.04
N SER A 43 -12.26 -7.53 5.31
CA SER A 43 -13.47 -6.90 5.86
C SER A 43 -14.40 -6.37 4.77
N ASP A 44 -13.87 -5.64 3.79
CA ASP A 44 -14.58 -5.12 2.62
C ASP A 44 -13.78 -5.41 1.34
N PRO A 45 -14.23 -6.39 0.53
CA PRO A 45 -13.59 -6.73 -0.74
C PRO A 45 -13.52 -5.59 -1.76
N ASN A 46 -14.40 -4.59 -1.65
CA ASN A 46 -14.52 -3.49 -2.59
C ASN A 46 -13.85 -2.20 -2.09
N GLN A 47 -13.20 -2.24 -0.92
CA GLN A 47 -12.50 -1.09 -0.35
C GLN A 47 -11.48 -0.52 -1.36
N SER A 48 -11.44 0.80 -1.50
CA SER A 48 -10.40 1.50 -2.25
C SER A 48 -8.99 1.23 -1.68
N PRO A 49 -7.94 1.16 -2.52
CA PRO A 49 -6.56 1.02 -2.04
C PRO A 49 -6.04 2.25 -1.28
N ALA A 50 -6.65 3.43 -1.48
CA ALA A 50 -6.17 4.71 -0.97
C ALA A 50 -5.97 4.71 0.56
N GLU A 51 -6.93 4.18 1.32
CA GLU A 51 -6.82 4.13 2.79
C GLU A 51 -5.68 3.24 3.26
N SER A 52 -5.56 2.03 2.67
CA SER A 52 -4.48 1.08 3.02
C SER A 52 -3.12 1.68 2.70
N PHE A 53 -3.02 2.40 1.59
CA PHE A 53 -1.83 3.09 1.15
C PHE A 53 -1.45 4.24 2.07
N ALA A 54 -2.36 5.16 2.35
CA ALA A 54 -2.11 6.29 3.24
C ALA A 54 -1.66 5.83 4.63
N LYS A 55 -2.32 4.81 5.20
CA LYS A 55 -1.89 4.21 6.48
C LYS A 55 -0.52 3.54 6.41
N ALA A 56 -0.18 2.91 5.28
CA ALA A 56 1.15 2.33 5.08
C ALA A 56 2.23 3.42 4.97
N VAL A 57 1.95 4.53 4.30
CA VAL A 57 2.85 5.70 4.26
C VAL A 57 3.05 6.28 5.67
N GLU A 58 1.98 6.43 6.45
CA GLU A 58 2.08 6.85 7.86
C GLU A 58 2.95 5.88 8.69
N ASP A 59 2.82 4.57 8.48
CA ASP A 59 3.63 3.58 9.19
C ASP A 59 5.13 3.68 8.85
N VAL A 60 5.49 3.95 7.60
CA VAL A 60 6.88 4.23 7.20
C VAL A 60 7.36 5.56 7.78
N ARG A 61 6.52 6.60 7.74
CA ARG A 61 6.87 7.94 8.24
C ARG A 61 7.13 8.00 9.74
N LYS A 62 6.58 7.08 10.53
CA LYS A 62 6.95 6.92 11.95
C LYS A 62 8.45 6.68 12.15
N ARG A 63 9.12 6.05 11.18
CA ARG A 63 10.56 5.78 11.20
C ARG A 63 11.36 6.75 10.32
N TYR A 64 10.75 7.19 9.22
CA TYR A 64 11.36 8.05 8.21
C TYR A 64 10.45 9.25 7.93
N PRO A 65 10.45 10.30 8.77
CA PRO A 65 9.47 11.39 8.68
C PRO A 65 9.42 12.09 7.32
N GLU A 66 10.56 12.18 6.64
CA GLU A 66 10.72 12.80 5.32
C GLU A 66 10.40 11.84 4.15
N PHE A 67 9.90 10.63 4.44
CA PHE A 67 9.58 9.66 3.40
C PHE A 67 8.46 10.15 2.47
N GLU A 68 8.79 10.19 1.19
CA GLU A 68 7.86 10.42 0.10
C GLU A 68 7.74 9.14 -0.75
N PRO A 69 6.53 8.57 -0.88
CA PRO A 69 6.34 7.34 -1.64
C PRO A 69 6.54 7.60 -3.13
N ASN A 70 7.31 6.74 -3.80
CA ASN A 70 7.42 6.76 -5.25
C ASN A 70 6.23 6.03 -5.88
N VAL A 71 5.06 6.67 -5.93
CA VAL A 71 3.83 6.16 -6.55
C VAL A 71 3.15 7.30 -7.28
N THR A 72 2.79 7.10 -8.55
CA THR A 72 2.18 8.14 -9.40
C THR A 72 0.71 7.88 -9.73
N ASP A 73 0.20 6.68 -9.43
CA ASP A 73 -1.19 6.33 -9.72
C ASP A 73 -2.15 7.10 -8.78
N PRO A 74 -3.08 7.91 -9.32
CA PRO A 74 -4.01 8.73 -8.52
C PRO A 74 -4.91 7.93 -7.58
N ALA A 75 -5.16 6.64 -7.85
CA ALA A 75 -6.00 5.78 -7.02
C ALA A 75 -5.51 5.67 -5.57
N TYR A 76 -4.24 5.98 -5.32
CA TYR A 76 -3.61 5.91 -4.00
C TYR A 76 -3.70 7.20 -3.17
N PHE A 77 -4.06 8.33 -3.78
CA PHE A 77 -4.04 9.65 -3.15
C PHE A 77 -5.43 10.22 -2.82
N GLY A 78 -6.49 9.48 -3.13
CA GLY A 78 -7.88 9.92 -2.93
C GLY A 78 -8.44 9.71 -1.51
N TRP A 79 -7.61 9.53 -0.48
CA TRP A 79 -8.10 9.33 0.89
C TRP A 79 -8.08 10.63 1.69
N SER A 80 -9.25 11.22 1.91
CA SER A 80 -9.47 12.29 2.88
C SER A 80 -9.93 11.67 4.21
N ARG A 81 -9.16 11.92 5.27
CA ARG A 81 -9.44 11.44 6.65
C ARG A 81 -10.67 12.11 7.26
#